data_AF-A0A522KKV0-F1
#
_entry.id   AF-A0A522KKV0-F1
#
_cell.length_a   1.000
_cell.length_b   1.000
_cell.length_c   1.000
_cell.angle_alpha   90.00
_cell.angle_beta   90.00
_cell.angle_gamma   90.00
#
_symmetry.space_group_name_H-M   'P 1'
#
loop_
_entity.id
_entity.type
_entity.pdbx_description
1 polymer ?
#
loop_
_entity_poly.entity_id
_entity_poly.type
_entity_poly.pdbx_seq_one_letter_code
_entity_poly.pdbx_strand_id
1 'polypeptide(L)'
;MADQGEDLRTIAARLKRDSEELSRRIGTDRPATAAQSPINEQLTDEQILLIAKQAVDLFEKKPLRPPHVTIKQAAERLGLSRSTVSKMLHAGQFRLNKCGRIPIEQIDAALLPD
;
A
#
# COMPACT_ATOMS: atom_id res chain seq x y z
N MET A 1 -12.21 57.55 -25.22
CA MET A 1 -12.65 56.33 -24.53
C MET A 1 -12.09 55.15 -25.31
N ALA A 2 -10.82 54.80 -25.06
CA ALA A 2 -10.15 53.73 -25.79
C ALA A 2 -10.60 52.38 -25.22
N ASP A 3 -11.43 51.69 -25.99
CA ASP A 3 -11.10 50.38 -26.54
C ASP A 3 -10.75 49.22 -25.59
N GLN A 4 -11.47 49.13 -24.47
CA GLN A 4 -11.42 47.96 -23.60
C GLN A 4 -11.77 46.63 -24.32
N GLY A 5 -12.47 46.70 -25.45
CA GLY A 5 -12.81 45.54 -26.26
C GLY A 5 -11.62 44.95 -27.02
N GLU A 6 -10.71 45.79 -27.54
CA GLU A 6 -9.51 45.35 -28.26
C GLU A 6 -8.45 44.81 -27.30
N ASP A 7 -8.34 45.37 -26.10
CA ASP A 7 -7.48 44.85 -25.04
C ASP A 7 -7.89 43.43 -24.61
N LEU A 8 -9.19 43.20 -24.41
CA LEU A 8 -9.71 41.87 -24.07
C LEU A 8 -9.48 40.84 -25.19
N ARG A 9 -9.59 41.25 -26.46
CA ARG A 9 -9.30 40.38 -27.62
C ARG A 9 -7.82 40.03 -27.70
N THR A 10 -6.94 40.99 -27.40
CA THR A 10 -5.50 40.78 -27.36
C THR A 10 -5.11 39.81 -26.25
N ILE A 11 -5.71 39.95 -25.08
CA ILE A 11 -5.51 39.04 -23.94
C ILE A 11 -6.00 37.63 -24.28
N ALA A 12 -7.19 37.50 -24.87
CA ALA A 12 -7.74 36.20 -25.26
C ALA A 12 -6.87 35.49 -26.31
N ALA A 13 -6.37 36.24 -27.30
CA ALA A 13 -5.47 35.71 -28.33
C ALA A 13 -4.11 35.26 -27.77
N ARG A 14 -3.64 35.89 -26.69
CA ARG A 14 -2.44 35.45 -25.97
C ARG A 14 -2.68 34.17 -25.17
N LEU A 15 -3.77 34.12 -24.40
CA LEU A 15 -4.13 32.95 -23.58
C LEU A 15 -4.32 31.69 -24.44
N LYS A 16 -4.92 31.84 -25.63
CA LYS A 16 -5.10 30.72 -26.57
C LYS A 16 -3.77 30.18 -27.08
N ARG A 17 -2.81 31.07 -27.42
CA ARG A 17 -1.46 30.66 -27.84
C ARG A 17 -0.71 29.95 -26.71
N ASP A 18 -0.77 30.49 -25.49
CA ASP A 18 -0.11 29.91 -24.32
C ASP A 18 -0.69 28.51 -24.00
N SER A 19 -2.02 28.33 -24.15
CA SER A 19 -2.70 27.04 -24.02
C SER A 19 -2.28 26.02 -25.08
N GLU A 20 -2.20 26.44 -26.35
CA GLU A 20 -1.73 25.59 -27.46
C GLU A 20 -0.26 25.19 -27.30
N GLU A 21 0.57 26.09 -26.73
CA GLU A 21 1.97 25.80 -26.43
C GLU A 21 2.13 24.82 -25.26
N LEU A 22 1.37 25.00 -24.18
CA LEU A 22 1.32 24.04 -23.07
C LEU A 22 0.85 22.66 -23.52
N SER A 23 -0.15 22.60 -24.40
CA SER A 23 -0.65 21.34 -24.96
C SER A 23 0.42 20.62 -25.79
N ARG A 24 1.23 21.36 -26.56
CA ARG A 24 2.37 20.78 -27.28
C ARG A 24 3.46 20.28 -26.34
N ARG A 25 3.82 21.07 -25.32
CA ARG A 25 4.85 20.70 -24.33
C ARG A 25 4.47 19.43 -23.57
N ILE A 26 3.21 19.30 -23.13
CA ILE A 26 2.68 18.08 -22.49
C ILE A 26 2.79 16.87 -23.43
N GLY A 27 2.58 17.06 -24.75
CA GLY A 27 2.75 16.01 -25.75
C GLY A 27 4.20 15.55 -25.92
N THR A 28 5.17 16.48 -25.90
CA THR A 28 6.60 16.18 -26.06
C THR A 28 7.28 15.71 -24.78
N ASP A 29 6.87 16.20 -23.62
CA ASP A 29 7.42 15.82 -22.31
C ASP A 29 6.77 14.57 -21.71
N ARG A 30 5.86 13.91 -22.44
CA ARG A 30 5.40 12.58 -22.03
C ARG A 30 6.62 11.66 -22.07
N PRO A 31 7.14 11.22 -20.92
CA PRO A 31 8.33 10.39 -20.93
C PRO A 31 8.00 9.12 -21.70
N ALA A 32 8.98 8.61 -22.46
CA ALA A 32 8.89 7.35 -23.21
C ALA A 32 8.59 6.11 -22.34
N THR A 33 8.28 6.29 -21.05
CA THR A 33 7.68 5.30 -20.14
C THR A 33 6.20 5.02 -20.41
N ALA A 34 5.59 5.63 -21.43
CA ALA A 34 4.34 5.16 -22.02
C ALA A 34 4.58 4.17 -23.18
N ALA A 35 5.72 3.47 -23.20
CA ALA A 35 5.77 2.13 -23.79
C ALA A 35 4.71 1.29 -23.05
N GLN A 36 3.52 1.24 -23.65
CA GLN A 36 2.53 0.18 -23.54
C GLN A 36 2.65 -0.61 -22.23
N SER A 37 1.86 -0.28 -21.20
CA SER A 37 1.56 -1.30 -20.20
C SER A 37 1.10 -2.54 -20.97
N PRO A 38 1.77 -3.69 -20.90
CA PRO A 38 1.30 -4.92 -21.54
C PRO A 38 0.11 -5.51 -20.75
N ILE A 39 -0.69 -4.68 -20.09
CA ILE A 39 -1.70 -5.11 -19.11
C ILE A 39 -3.06 -5.34 -19.76
N ASN A 40 -3.22 -5.01 -21.05
CA ASN A 40 -4.46 -5.33 -21.78
C ASN A 40 -4.37 -6.67 -22.53
N GLU A 41 -3.59 -7.62 -22.01
CA GLU A 41 -3.71 -9.02 -22.39
C GLU A 41 -4.89 -9.59 -21.61
N GLN A 42 -6.03 -9.75 -22.30
CA GLN A 42 -7.21 -10.38 -21.71
C GLN A 42 -6.84 -11.84 -21.38
N LEU A 43 -6.69 -12.13 -20.09
CA LEU A 43 -6.42 -13.48 -19.60
C LEU A 43 -7.52 -14.43 -20.09
N THR A 44 -7.13 -15.58 -20.64
CA THR A 44 -8.10 -16.61 -21.01
C THR A 44 -8.70 -17.25 -19.76
N ASP A 45 -9.91 -17.82 -19.88
CA ASP A 45 -10.56 -18.52 -18.77
C ASP A 45 -9.66 -19.64 -18.18
N GLU A 46 -8.90 -20.33 -19.03
CA GLU A 46 -7.93 -21.34 -18.62
C GLU A 46 -6.79 -20.77 -17.76
N GLN A 47 -6.27 -19.59 -18.13
CA GLN A 47 -5.25 -18.90 -17.35
C GLN A 47 -5.81 -18.44 -15.99
N ILE A 48 -7.05 -17.97 -15.95
CA ILE A 48 -7.73 -17.57 -14.71
C ILE A 48 -7.86 -18.76 -13.76
N LEU A 49 -8.29 -19.92 -14.27
CA LEU A 49 -8.41 -21.14 -13.47
C LEU A 49 -7.06 -21.63 -12.95
N LEU A 50 -6.00 -21.53 -13.76
CA LEU A 50 -4.65 -21.89 -13.34
C LEU A 50 -4.16 -20.98 -12.21
N ILE A 51 -4.33 -19.67 -12.34
CA ILE A 51 -3.94 -18.69 -11.33
C ILE A 51 -4.72 -18.93 -10.04
N ALA A 52 -6.03 -19.16 -10.13
CA ALA A 52 -6.87 -19.44 -8.97
C ALA A 52 -6.40 -20.69 -8.22
N LYS A 53 -6.12 -21.78 -8.94
CA LYS A 53 -5.58 -23.01 -8.34
C LYS A 53 -4.23 -22.76 -7.67
N GLN A 54 -3.31 -22.09 -8.35
CA GLN A 54 -1.99 -21.77 -7.79
C GLN A 54 -2.09 -20.90 -6.54
N ALA A 55 -3.00 -19.93 -6.51
CA ALA A 55 -3.22 -19.07 -5.35
C ALA A 55 -3.71 -19.89 -4.14
N VAL A 56 -4.63 -20.83 -4.34
CA VAL A 56 -5.11 -21.73 -3.29
C VAL A 56 -3.98 -22.64 -2.81
N ASP A 57 -3.24 -23.28 -3.71
CA ASP A 57 -2.11 -24.15 -3.36
C ASP A 57 -1.04 -23.40 -2.53
N LEU A 58 -0.75 -22.15 -2.89
CA LEU A 58 0.18 -21.30 -2.15
C LEU A 58 -0.37 -20.91 -0.77
N PHE A 59 -1.67 -20.64 -0.67
CA PHE A 59 -2.33 -20.32 0.59
C PHE A 59 -2.33 -21.52 1.54
N GLU A 60 -2.64 -22.73 1.05
CA GLU A 60 -2.63 -23.96 1.85
C GLU A 60 -1.24 -24.33 2.37
N LYS A 61 -0.20 -24.09 1.57
CA LYS A 61 1.19 -24.32 1.97
C LYS A 61 1.70 -23.32 3.01
N LYS A 62 1.03 -22.17 3.16
CA LYS A 62 1.44 -21.14 4.10
C LYS A 62 1.02 -21.55 5.52
N PRO A 63 1.96 -21.63 6.49
CA PRO A 63 1.59 -21.95 7.86
C PRO A 63 0.61 -20.89 8.40
N LEU A 64 -0.50 -21.37 8.96
CA LEU A 64 -1.51 -20.51 9.59
C LEU A 64 -0.87 -19.69 10.70
N ARG A 65 -1.26 -18.42 10.79
CA ARG A 65 -0.82 -17.54 11.88
C ARG A 65 -1.27 -18.16 13.22
N PRO A 66 -0.38 -18.35 14.21
CA PRO A 66 -0.77 -18.93 15.48
C PRO A 66 -1.66 -17.94 16.25
N PRO A 67 -2.80 -18.37 16.82
CA PRO A 67 -3.75 -17.47 17.51
C PRO A 67 -3.18 -16.93 18.83
N HIS A 68 -2.29 -17.70 19.46
CA HIS A 68 -1.65 -17.31 20.71
C HIS A 68 -0.17 -17.68 20.66
N VAL A 69 0.67 -16.86 21.27
CA VAL A 69 2.12 -17.04 21.31
C VAL A 69 2.61 -17.12 22.75
N THR A 70 3.71 -17.83 22.94
CA THR A 70 4.44 -17.86 24.22
C THR A 70 5.25 -16.58 24.41
N ILE A 71 5.72 -16.31 25.64
CA ILE A 71 6.61 -15.17 25.93
C ILE A 71 7.87 -15.20 25.06
N LYS A 72 8.44 -16.39 24.82
CA LYS A 72 9.63 -16.55 23.96
C LYS A 72 9.33 -16.13 22.51
N GLN A 73 8.23 -16.63 21.95
CA GLN A 73 7.80 -16.30 20.59
C GLN A 73 7.41 -14.83 20.44
N ALA A 74 6.77 -14.24 21.45
CA ALA A 74 6.47 -12.81 21.48
C ALA A 74 7.74 -11.97 21.49
N ALA A 75 8.73 -12.35 22.30
CA ALA A 75 10.03 -11.70 22.33
C ALA A 75 10.74 -11.75 20.97
N GLU A 76 10.73 -12.91 20.31
CA GLU A 76 11.25 -13.09 18.96
C GLU A 76 10.52 -12.19 17.94
N ARG A 77 9.19 -12.11 17.99
CA ARG A 77 8.38 -11.28 17.07
C ARG A 77 8.58 -9.78 17.27
N LEU A 78 8.79 -9.34 18.51
CA LEU A 78 8.99 -7.93 18.85
C LEU A 78 10.46 -7.49 18.73
N GLY A 79 11.40 -8.41 18.51
CA GLY A 79 12.83 -8.11 18.56
C GLY A 79 13.33 -7.71 19.94
N LEU A 80 12.64 -8.17 21.00
CA LEU A 80 12.93 -7.83 22.39
C LEU A 80 13.49 -9.03 23.16
N SER A 81 14.07 -8.78 24.33
CA SER A 81 14.48 -9.86 25.23
C SER A 81 13.26 -10.49 25.94
N ARG A 82 13.37 -11.77 26.32
CA ARG A 82 12.32 -12.46 27.11
C ARG A 82 12.01 -11.74 28.43
N SER A 83 13.03 -11.18 29.08
CA SER A 83 12.85 -10.46 30.35
C SER A 83 12.11 -9.13 30.14
N THR A 84 12.37 -8.44 29.03
CA THR A 84 11.62 -7.23 28.64
C THR A 84 10.14 -7.57 28.46
N VAL A 85 9.80 -8.57 27.64
CA VAL A 85 8.39 -8.97 27.44
C VAL A 85 7.74 -9.43 28.74
N SER A 86 8.48 -10.11 29.62
CA SER A 86 7.99 -10.46 30.95
C SER A 86 7.67 -9.22 31.79
N LYS A 87 8.51 -8.17 31.77
CA LYS A 87 8.21 -6.90 32.43
C LYS A 87 6.99 -6.20 31.82
N MET A 88 6.82 -6.23 30.50
CA MET A 88 5.64 -5.67 29.81
C MET A 88 4.34 -6.35 30.24
N LEU A 89 4.37 -7.67 30.45
CA LEU A 89 3.25 -8.43 31.01
C LEU A 89 2.91 -7.98 32.45
N HIS A 90 3.92 -7.83 33.32
CA HIS A 90 3.70 -7.35 34.69
C HIS A 90 3.26 -5.88 34.73
N ALA A 91 3.70 -5.07 33.77
CA ALA A 91 3.24 -3.69 33.58
C ALA A 91 1.83 -3.59 32.98
N GLY A 92 1.22 -4.73 32.60
CA GLY A 92 -0.14 -4.78 32.05
C GLY A 92 -0.25 -4.37 30.57
N GLN A 93 0.87 -4.20 29.86
CA GLN A 93 0.88 -3.88 28.43
C GLN A 93 0.43 -5.06 27.56
N PHE A 94 0.67 -6.28 28.05
CA PHE A 94 0.13 -7.50 27.46
C PHE A 94 -0.71 -8.25 28.49
N ARG A 95 -1.71 -9.00 28.02
CA ARG A 95 -2.57 -9.86 28.84
C ARG A 95 -2.48 -11.30 28.38
N LEU A 96 -2.33 -12.20 29.34
CA LEU A 96 -2.37 -13.64 29.11
C LEU A 96 -3.83 -14.11 29.00
N ASN A 97 -4.05 -15.10 28.14
CA ASN A 97 -5.29 -15.86 28.13
C ASN A 97 -5.35 -16.84 29.32
N LYS A 98 -6.48 -17.56 29.45
CA LYS A 98 -6.69 -18.56 30.52
C LYS A 98 -5.65 -19.68 30.54
N CYS A 99 -4.92 -19.88 29.44
CA CYS A 99 -3.89 -20.90 29.30
C CYS A 99 -2.45 -20.32 29.44
N GLY A 100 -2.30 -19.06 29.88
CA GLY A 100 -0.99 -18.45 30.09
C GLY A 100 -0.24 -18.05 28.80
N ARG A 101 -0.95 -17.83 27.69
CA ARG A 101 -0.38 -17.40 26.40
C ARG A 101 -0.84 -16.01 26.01
N ILE A 102 -0.02 -15.28 25.25
CA ILE A 102 -0.34 -13.93 24.77
C ILE A 102 -1.13 -14.07 23.46
N PRO A 103 -2.34 -13.48 23.34
CA PRO A 103 -3.05 -13.39 22.07
C PRO A 103 -2.21 -12.65 21.02
N ILE A 104 -2.11 -13.20 19.80
CA ILE A 104 -1.21 -12.65 18.78
C ILE A 104 -1.63 -11.25 18.34
N GLU A 105 -2.91 -10.93 18.44
CA GLU A 105 -3.48 -9.63 18.09
C GLU A 105 -2.87 -8.51 18.93
N GLN A 106 -2.50 -8.78 20.18
CA GLN A 106 -1.83 -7.79 21.04
C GLN A 106 -0.39 -7.55 20.60
N ILE A 107 0.29 -8.58 20.08
CA ILE A 107 1.65 -8.44 19.53
C ILE A 107 1.60 -7.64 18.24
N ASP A 108 0.65 -7.93 17.36
CA ASP A 108 0.45 -7.19 16.12
C ASP A 108 0.12 -5.71 16.40
N ALA A 109 -0.73 -5.43 17.40
CA ALA A 109 -1.05 -4.07 17.82
C ALA A 109 0.19 -3.30 18.31
N ALA A 110 1.10 -3.96 19.04
CA ALA A 110 2.32 -3.34 19.54
C ALA A 110 3.36 -3.04 18.44
N LEU A 111 3.20 -3.60 17.23
CA LEU A 111 4.06 -3.34 16.08
C LEU A 111 3.52 -2.24 15.16
N LEU A 112 2.27 -1.83 15.33
CA LEU A 112 1.69 -0.70 14.60
C LEU A 112 2.23 0.61 15.19
N PRO A 113 2.66 1.58 14.37
CA PRO A 113 2.97 2.92 14.83
C PRO A 113 1.71 3.63 15.33
N ASP A 114 1.85 4.49 16.33
CA ASP A 114 0.78 5.35 16.86
C ASP A 114 0.30 6.39 15.82
#